data_AF-A0A2N9VT50-F1
#
_entry.id   AF-A0A2N9VT50-F1
#
_cell.length_a   1.000
_cell.length_b   1.000
_cell.length_c   1.000
_cell.angle_alpha   90.00
_cell.angle_beta   90.00
_cell.angle_gamma   90.00
#
_symmetry.space_group_name_H-M   'P 1'
#
loop_
_entity.id
_entity.type
_entity.pdbx_description
1 polymer ?
#
loop_
_entity_poly.entity_id
_entity_poly.type
_entity_poly.pdbx_seq_one_letter_code
_entity_poly.pdbx_strand_id
1 'polypeptide(L)'
;MIEALKENRKANPTPLSPCVDQTIIDIESYYRNQPEGAPAAVRQTQGGMLVYALSTIQLRRTSSGRINVPGFGDFTMKSGVNCYHPKSQTTLVVPTDEVVTLGQ
;
A
#
# COMPACT_ATOMS: atom_id res chain seq x y z
N MET A 1 4.89 -12.95 31.37
CA MET A 1 5.19 -12.96 29.92
C MET A 1 4.51 -11.83 29.17
N ILE A 2 3.20 -11.59 29.36
CA ILE A 2 2.49 -10.49 28.68
C ILE A 2 2.97 -9.10 29.14
N GLU A 3 3.24 -8.91 30.44
CA GLU A 3 3.68 -7.60 30.97
C GLU A 3 5.08 -7.19 30.48
N ALA A 4 6.04 -8.12 30.43
CA ALA A 4 7.37 -7.86 29.87
C ALA A 4 7.34 -7.46 28.38
N LEU A 5 6.40 -8.03 27.60
CA LEU A 5 6.19 -7.63 26.20
C LEU A 5 5.59 -6.22 26.09
N LYS A 6 4.67 -5.85 26.99
CA LYS A 6 4.09 -4.50 27.02
C LYS A 6 5.13 -3.45 27.42
N GLU A 7 5.94 -3.71 28.45
CA GLU A 7 7.04 -2.83 28.86
C GLU A 7 8.07 -2.67 27.76
N ASN A 8 8.45 -3.76 27.08
CA ASN A 8 9.39 -3.69 25.96
C ASN A 8 8.85 -2.86 24.79
N ARG A 9 7.55 -2.98 24.44
CA ARG A 9 6.89 -2.14 23.42
C ARG A 9 6.81 -0.67 23.82
N LYS A 10 6.63 -0.38 25.11
CA LYS A 10 6.57 0.99 25.63
C LYS A 10 7.96 1.64 25.66
N ALA A 11 9.00 0.86 25.98
CA ALA A 11 10.39 1.30 25.97
C ALA A 11 10.99 1.40 24.56
N ASN A 12 10.52 0.55 23.63
CA ASN A 12 10.96 0.52 22.23
C ASN A 12 9.74 0.65 21.31
N PRO A 13 9.19 1.86 21.13
CA PRO A 13 8.08 2.07 20.21
C PRO A 13 8.54 1.69 18.80
N THR A 14 7.92 0.67 18.21
CA THR A 14 8.10 0.37 16.79
C THR A 14 7.50 1.53 16.00
N PRO A 15 8.20 2.07 14.99
CA PRO A 15 7.64 3.06 14.11
C PRO A 15 6.31 2.55 13.56
N LEU A 16 5.26 3.36 13.66
CA LEU A 16 4.00 3.03 13.03
C LEU A 16 4.23 2.95 11.52
N SER A 17 3.56 2.01 10.87
CA SER A 17 3.56 1.92 9.42
C SER A 17 3.12 3.26 8.84
N PRO A 18 3.81 3.83 7.84
CA PRO A 18 3.51 5.14 7.24
C PRO A 18 2.12 5.24 6.61
N CYS A 19 1.45 4.09 6.43
CA CYS A 19 0.10 3.99 5.89
C CYS A 19 -0.93 3.52 6.94
N VAL A 20 -0.61 3.58 8.24
CA VAL A 20 -1.47 3.01 9.31
C VAL A 20 -2.86 3.66 9.36
N ASP A 21 -2.93 4.96 9.09
CA ASP A 21 -4.18 5.72 9.14
C ASP A 21 -4.90 5.79 7.79
N GLN A 22 -4.31 5.23 6.74
CA GLN A 22 -4.93 5.25 5.41
C GLN A 22 -6.10 4.27 5.37
N THR A 23 -7.26 4.78 5.00
CA THR A 23 -8.47 3.97 4.84
C THR A 23 -8.60 3.49 3.40
N ILE A 24 -9.48 2.50 3.21
CA ILE A 24 -9.87 2.05 1.86
C ILE A 24 -10.45 3.22 1.04
N ILE A 25 -11.15 4.14 1.69
CA ILE A 25 -11.76 5.32 1.03
C ILE A 25 -10.67 6.26 0.52
N ASP A 26 -9.58 6.44 1.27
CA ASP A 26 -8.46 7.29 0.85
C ASP A 26 -7.74 6.70 -0.37
N ILE A 27 -7.49 5.39 -0.33
CA ILE A 27 -6.90 4.63 -1.44
C ILE A 27 -7.79 4.73 -2.67
N GLU A 28 -9.09 4.45 -2.52
CA GLU A 28 -10.06 4.53 -3.60
C GLU A 28 -10.14 5.93 -4.20
N SER A 29 -10.23 6.95 -3.35
CA SER A 29 -10.32 8.35 -3.76
C SER A 29 -9.07 8.79 -4.51
N TYR A 30 -7.87 8.41 -4.05
CA TYR A 30 -6.64 8.70 -4.77
C TYR A 30 -6.62 8.00 -6.14
N TYR A 31 -6.73 6.67 -6.17
CA TYR A 31 -6.53 5.92 -7.40
C TYR A 31 -7.66 6.05 -8.42
N ARG A 32 -8.86 6.48 -8.04
CA ARG A 32 -9.90 6.84 -9.02
C ARG A 32 -9.63 8.15 -9.74
N ASN A 33 -8.97 9.11 -9.08
CA ASN A 33 -8.81 10.48 -9.57
C ASN A 33 -7.45 10.74 -10.25
N GLN A 34 -6.45 9.89 -10.03
CA GLN A 34 -5.13 10.09 -10.64
C GLN A 34 -5.05 9.61 -12.11
N PRO A 35 -4.35 10.32 -12.99
CA PRO A 35 -4.16 9.89 -14.37
C PRO A 35 -3.18 8.71 -14.49
N GLU A 36 -3.12 8.10 -15.68
CA GLU A 36 -1.99 7.24 -16.05
C GLU A 36 -0.67 8.05 -16.00
N GLY A 37 0.43 7.40 -15.63
CA GLY A 37 1.71 8.05 -15.34
C GLY A 37 1.83 8.63 -13.93
N ALA A 38 0.74 8.76 -13.18
CA ALA A 38 0.78 9.23 -11.80
C ALA A 38 1.48 8.23 -10.86
N PRO A 39 2.04 8.70 -9.73
CA PRO A 39 2.69 7.83 -8.75
C PRO A 39 1.73 6.78 -8.18
N ALA A 40 2.24 5.56 -8.02
CA ALA A 40 1.59 4.48 -7.31
C ALA A 40 2.55 3.91 -6.26
N ALA A 41 2.06 3.71 -5.04
CA ALA A 41 2.81 3.08 -3.97
C ALA A 41 2.21 1.71 -3.65
N VAL A 42 3.07 0.69 -3.60
CA VAL A 42 2.70 -0.70 -3.32
C VAL A 42 3.31 -1.11 -2.00
N ARG A 43 2.46 -1.56 -1.07
CA ARG A 43 2.85 -2.18 0.19
C ARG A 43 2.89 -3.69 0.01
N GLN A 44 4.02 -4.30 0.37
CA GLN A 44 4.23 -5.74 0.37
C GLN A 44 4.54 -6.24 1.77
N THR A 45 3.96 -7.37 2.14
CA THR A 45 4.18 -8.04 3.45
C THR A 45 4.61 -9.50 3.30
N GLN A 46 5.07 -9.90 2.12
CA GLN A 46 5.49 -11.27 1.86
C GLN A 46 6.76 -11.63 2.63
N GLY A 47 6.87 -12.89 3.06
CA GLY A 47 8.04 -13.40 3.78
C GLY A 47 8.27 -12.76 5.16
N GLY A 48 7.27 -12.07 5.72
CA GLY A 48 7.41 -11.36 7.00
C GLY A 48 8.15 -10.03 6.90
N MET A 49 8.46 -9.56 5.69
CA MET A 49 9.11 -8.28 5.46
C MET A 49 8.09 -7.26 4.95
N LEU A 50 8.06 -6.08 5.58
CA LEU A 50 7.27 -4.95 5.12
C LEU A 50 8.12 -4.11 4.17
N VAL A 51 7.70 -4.03 2.91
CA VAL A 51 8.38 -3.27 1.85
C VAL A 51 7.39 -2.30 1.21
N TYR A 52 7.85 -1.10 0.91
CA TYR A 52 7.13 -0.12 0.10
C TYR A 52 7.88 0.05 -1.21
N ALA A 53 7.16 -0.04 -2.33
CA ALA A 53 7.73 0.17 -3.64
C ALA A 53 6.97 1.27 -4.37
N LEU A 54 7.72 2.20 -4.96
CA LEU A 54 7.18 3.25 -5.81
C LEU A 54 7.22 2.81 -7.27
N SER A 55 6.14 3.12 -7.98
CA SER A 55 5.98 2.88 -9.40
C SER A 55 4.97 3.90 -9.95
N THR A 56 4.41 3.62 -11.12
CA THR A 56 3.41 4.48 -11.76
C THR A 56 2.17 3.70 -12.16
N ILE A 57 1.07 4.42 -12.37
CA ILE A 57 -0.14 3.86 -12.97
C ILE A 57 0.10 3.70 -14.48
N GLN A 58 0.31 2.48 -14.96
CA GLN A 58 0.59 2.26 -16.38
C GLN A 58 -0.68 2.21 -17.24
N LEU A 59 -1.72 1.55 -16.74
CA LEU A 59 -2.95 1.34 -17.50
C LEU A 59 -4.17 1.41 -16.58
N ARG A 60 -5.20 2.17 -16.99
CA ARG A 60 -6.48 2.28 -16.31
C ARG A 60 -7.57 1.52 -17.08
N ARG A 61 -8.08 0.46 -16.46
CA ARG A 61 -9.18 -0.35 -17.01
C ARG A 61 -10.51 0.06 -16.38
N THR A 62 -11.10 1.13 -16.91
CA THR A 62 -12.34 1.74 -16.41
C THR A 62 -13.50 0.75 -16.29
N SER A 63 -13.69 -0.13 -17.27
CA SER A 63 -14.76 -1.14 -17.27
C SER A 63 -14.70 -2.13 -16.10
N SER A 64 -13.49 -2.44 -15.62
CA SER A 64 -13.27 -3.39 -14.52
C SER A 64 -12.98 -2.72 -13.18
N GLY A 65 -12.85 -1.38 -13.17
CA GLY A 65 -12.45 -0.64 -11.97
C GLY A 65 -11.03 -0.94 -11.50
N ARG A 66 -10.12 -1.28 -12.43
CA ARG A 66 -8.74 -1.70 -12.11
C ARG A 66 -7.69 -0.77 -12.68
N ILE A 67 -6.52 -0.77 -12.06
CA ILE A 67 -5.30 -0.19 -12.61
C ILE A 67 -4.19 -1.25 -12.67
N ASN A 68 -3.29 -1.11 -13.64
CA ASN A 68 -2.05 -1.86 -13.68
C ASN A 68 -0.90 -1.01 -13.12
N VAL A 69 -0.09 -1.62 -12.25
CA VAL A 69 1.15 -1.05 -11.75
C VAL A 69 2.31 -1.95 -12.22
N PRO A 70 3.27 -1.44 -13.02
CA PRO A 70 4.38 -2.22 -13.53
C PRO A 70 5.18 -2.89 -12.41
N GLY A 71 5.52 -4.16 -12.60
CA GLY A 71 6.22 -4.96 -11.60
C GLY A 71 5.32 -5.59 -10.53
N PHE A 72 4.07 -5.14 -10.38
CA PHE A 72 3.16 -5.60 -9.32
C PHE A 72 1.82 -6.13 -9.86
N GLY A 73 1.44 -5.78 -11.09
CA GLY A 73 0.24 -6.31 -11.76
C GLY A 73 -1.00 -5.46 -11.52
N ASP A 74 -2.16 -6.11 -11.52
CA ASP A 74 -3.46 -5.43 -11.49
C ASP A 74 -4.00 -5.26 -10.08
N PHE A 75 -4.58 -4.10 -9.81
CA PHE A 75 -5.17 -3.74 -8.52
C PHE A 75 -6.59 -3.21 -8.70
N THR A 76 -7.46 -3.53 -7.75
CA THR A 76 -8.82 -2.99 -7.69
C THR A 76 -8.78 -1.60 -7.10
N MET A 77 -9.24 -0.58 -7.82
CA MET A 77 -9.25 0.81 -7.30
C MET A 77 -10.12 0.97 -6.06
N LYS A 78 -11.22 0.21 -5.96
CA LYS A 78 -12.13 0.26 -4.80
C LYS A 78 -11.47 -0.10 -3.48
N SER A 79 -10.50 -1.01 -3.47
CA SER A 79 -9.94 -1.57 -2.23
C SER A 79 -8.42 -1.51 -2.14
N GLY A 80 -7.75 -1.14 -3.24
CA GLY A 80 -6.30 -1.26 -3.35
C GLY A 80 -5.78 -2.69 -3.37
N VAL A 81 -6.64 -3.72 -3.39
CA VAL A 81 -6.21 -5.12 -3.34
C VAL A 81 -5.70 -5.57 -4.70
N ASN A 82 -4.55 -6.23 -4.70
CA ASN A 82 -3.98 -6.87 -5.88
C ASN A 82 -4.82 -8.08 -6.32
N CYS A 83 -5.10 -8.19 -7.62
CA CYS A 83 -5.93 -9.25 -8.18
C CYS A 83 -5.31 -10.65 -8.10
N TYR A 84 -3.99 -10.75 -7.94
CA TYR A 84 -3.25 -12.02 -7.83
C TYR A 84 -2.91 -12.38 -6.38
N HIS A 85 -3.02 -11.44 -5.45
CA HIS A 85 -2.73 -11.64 -4.02
C HIS A 85 -3.95 -11.28 -3.15
N PRO A 86 -5.03 -12.09 -3.18
CA PRO A 86 -6.29 -11.77 -2.49
C PRO A 86 -6.16 -11.69 -0.96
N LYS A 87 -5.11 -12.30 -0.38
CA LYS A 87 -4.80 -12.22 1.06
C LYS A 87 -4.18 -10.87 1.48
N SER A 88 -4.22 -9.85 0.63
CA SER A 88 -3.70 -8.51 0.91
C SER A 88 -2.20 -8.47 1.28
N GLN A 89 -1.43 -9.45 0.78
CA GLN A 89 0.02 -9.45 0.92
C GLN A 89 0.68 -8.37 0.06
N THR A 90 0.01 -7.96 -1.03
CA THR A 90 0.40 -6.89 -1.94
C THR A 90 -0.81 -5.99 -2.11
N THR A 91 -0.70 -4.73 -1.67
CA THR A 91 -1.81 -3.76 -1.70
C THR A 91 -1.33 -2.38 -2.11
N LEU A 92 -2.20 -1.59 -2.70
CA LEU A 92 -1.95 -0.16 -2.90
C LEU A 92 -2.06 0.57 -1.57
N VAL A 93 -1.28 1.64 -1.47
CA VAL A 93 -1.38 2.68 -0.45
C VAL A 93 -1.29 4.04 -1.14
N VAL A 94 -1.82 5.08 -0.52
CA VAL A 94 -1.65 6.46 -0.99
C VAL A 94 -0.16 6.82 -0.91
N PRO A 95 0.46 7.36 -1.98
CA PRO A 95 1.87 7.78 -2.00
C PRO A 95 2.07 9.09 -1.23
N THR A 96 1.88 9.06 0.09
CA THR A 96 2.19 10.19 0.97
C THR A 96 3.71 10.38 1.08
N ASP A 97 4.17 11.55 1.51
CA ASP A 97 5.60 11.83 1.68
C ASP A 97 6.31 10.79 2.55
N GLU A 98 5.66 10.34 3.64
CA GLU A 98 6.18 9.28 4.51
C GLU A 98 6.36 7.94 3.77
N VAL A 99 5.40 7.55 2.92
CA VAL A 99 5.50 6.33 2.11
C VAL A 99 6.58 6.48 1.04
N VAL A 100 6.71 7.67 0.44
CA VAL A 100 7.70 7.95 -0.61
C VAL A 100 9.12 7.89 -0.05
N THR A 101 9.37 8.45 1.14
CA THR A 101 10.69 8.40 1.78
C THR A 101 11.17 6.99 2.13
N LEU A 102 10.24 6.05 2.31
CA LEU A 102 10.53 4.64 2.58
C LEU A 102 10.63 3.78 1.32
N GLY A 103 10.13 4.27 0.19
CA GLY A 103 10.04 3.54 -1.08
C GLY A 103 11.20 3.79 -2.05
N GLN A 104 12.39 4.13 -1.53
CA GLN A 104 13.62 4.39 -2.31
C GLN A 104 14.57 3.19 -2.33
#